data_AF-A0A9X6WGI0-F1
#
_entry.id   AF-A0A9X6WGI0-F1
#
_cell.length_a   1.000
_cell.length_b   1.000
_cell.length_c   1.000
_cell.angle_alpha   90.00
_cell.angle_beta   90.00
_cell.angle_gamma   90.00
#
_symmetry.space_group_name_H-M   'P 1'
#
loop_
_entity.id
_entity.type
_entity.pdbx_description
1 polymer ?
#
loop_
_entity_poly.entity_id
_entity_poly.type
_entity_poly.pdbx_seq_one_letter_code
_entity_poly.pdbx_strand_id
1 'polypeptide(L)'
;MSKYNITKAWLNRPTLKFIDGAWTAKGRFKLNTGTAGKFELKFYNGYQNEFFITFFPESYKNIRQQTFNKHEKEFQKQAAELVKVQIHECLEEIRAAEAELSNPSIKIITAYAQSGNIGVKFKIGENPERFLALVKKGDADWKFDMFFLKGTTDGVVTSTWLQELWELAQEHEDIKLPLLF
;
A
#
# COMPACT_ATOMS: atom_id res chain seq x y z
N MET A 1 -10.81 -9.94 26.02
CA MET A 1 -9.84 -10.55 25.07
C MET A 1 -10.60 -11.46 24.13
N SER A 2 -10.32 -11.43 22.82
CA SER A 2 -10.93 -12.35 21.86
C SER A 2 -10.61 -13.80 22.22
N LYS A 3 -11.59 -14.70 22.10
CA LYS A 3 -11.38 -16.16 22.27
C LYS A 3 -10.42 -16.71 21.20
N TYR A 4 -10.22 -15.99 20.12
CA TYR A 4 -9.38 -16.37 18.99
C TYR A 4 -8.17 -15.43 18.94
N ASN A 5 -6.98 -15.98 18.80
CA ASN A 5 -5.76 -15.21 18.59
C ASN A 5 -4.75 -16.00 17.75
N ILE A 6 -3.88 -15.27 17.03
CA ILE A 6 -2.75 -15.82 16.31
C ILE A 6 -1.71 -16.27 17.35
N THR A 7 -1.34 -17.56 17.32
CA THR A 7 -0.31 -18.13 18.19
C THR A 7 1.03 -18.31 17.49
N LYS A 8 1.00 -18.43 16.16
CA LYS A 8 2.21 -18.49 15.32
C LYS A 8 1.97 -17.74 14.02
N ALA A 9 2.96 -16.98 13.59
CA ALA A 9 3.04 -16.41 12.25
C ALA A 9 4.51 -16.35 11.82
N TRP A 10 4.77 -16.60 10.54
CA TRP A 10 6.12 -16.52 9.95
C TRP A 10 6.04 -16.22 8.45
N LEU A 11 7.09 -15.66 7.87
CA LEU A 11 7.23 -15.46 6.42
C LEU A 11 7.90 -16.72 5.83
N ASN A 12 7.47 -17.13 4.63
CA ASN A 12 7.89 -18.39 4.02
C ASN A 12 9.29 -18.35 3.40
N ARG A 13 9.73 -17.17 2.95
CA ARG A 13 11.05 -16.92 2.35
C ARG A 13 11.47 -15.48 2.69
N PRO A 14 12.78 -15.20 2.75
CA PRO A 14 13.28 -13.82 2.90
C PRO A 14 13.05 -12.98 1.64
N THR A 15 13.10 -13.61 0.45
CA THR A 15 13.05 -12.87 -0.81
C THR A 15 11.69 -12.28 -1.12
N LEU A 16 11.66 -10.95 -1.15
CA LEU A 16 10.51 -10.14 -1.54
C LEU A 16 10.26 -10.21 -3.04
N LYS A 17 8.99 -10.09 -3.44
CA LYS A 17 8.60 -9.98 -4.84
C LYS A 17 7.92 -8.66 -5.10
N PHE A 18 8.38 -7.98 -6.13
CA PHE A 18 7.79 -6.75 -6.57
C PHE A 18 6.68 -7.00 -7.58
N ILE A 19 5.42 -6.77 -7.17
CA ILE A 19 4.22 -7.10 -7.95
C ILE A 19 3.20 -5.99 -7.75
N ASP A 20 2.61 -5.49 -8.85
CA ASP A 20 1.50 -4.52 -8.84
C ASP A 20 1.75 -3.26 -7.97
N GLY A 21 2.97 -2.73 -7.96
CA GLY A 21 3.28 -1.51 -7.19
C GLY A 21 3.49 -1.70 -5.70
N ALA A 22 3.69 -2.94 -5.25
CA ALA A 22 4.03 -3.26 -3.87
C ALA A 22 5.12 -4.33 -3.80
N TRP A 23 5.97 -4.24 -2.77
CA TRP A 23 6.79 -5.36 -2.36
C TRP A 23 5.93 -6.33 -1.57
N THR A 24 5.99 -7.61 -1.91
CA THR A 24 5.13 -8.64 -1.34
C THR A 24 5.97 -9.73 -0.70
N ALA A 25 5.57 -10.14 0.52
CA ALA A 25 6.08 -11.32 1.21
C ALA A 25 4.93 -12.27 1.53
N LYS A 26 5.12 -13.57 1.31
CA LYS A 26 4.12 -14.58 1.68
C LYS A 26 4.47 -15.19 3.02
N GLY A 27 3.49 -15.31 3.91
CA GLY A 27 3.63 -15.97 5.20
C GLY A 27 2.57 -17.03 5.47
N ARG A 28 2.66 -17.60 6.66
CA ARG A 28 1.69 -18.55 7.22
C ARG A 28 1.34 -18.17 8.63
N PHE A 29 0.13 -18.48 9.04
CA PHE A 29 -0.36 -18.22 10.39
C PHE A 29 -1.06 -19.45 10.97
N LYS A 30 -1.15 -19.49 12.31
CA LYS A 30 -1.95 -20.44 13.07
C LYS A 30 -2.64 -19.74 14.24
N LEU A 31 -3.94 -19.99 14.40
CA LEU A 31 -4.73 -19.56 15.55
C LEU A 31 -4.59 -20.54 16.72
N ASN A 32 -4.92 -20.09 17.93
CA ASN A 32 -5.04 -20.95 19.11
C ASN A 32 -6.03 -22.12 18.95
N THR A 33 -7.03 -21.98 18.09
CA THR A 33 -7.99 -23.06 17.75
C THR A 33 -7.47 -24.08 16.75
N GLY A 34 -6.22 -23.94 16.31
CA GLY A 34 -5.61 -24.82 15.33
C GLY A 34 -5.93 -24.49 13.87
N THR A 35 -6.85 -23.55 13.60
CA THR A 35 -7.04 -22.97 12.26
C THR A 35 -5.72 -22.40 11.75
N ALA A 36 -5.34 -22.73 10.53
CA ALA A 36 -4.13 -22.24 9.89
C ALA A 36 -4.43 -21.73 8.49
N GLY A 37 -3.49 -20.95 7.95
CA GLY A 37 -3.61 -20.46 6.60
C GLY A 37 -2.35 -19.74 6.13
N LYS A 38 -2.49 -19.08 5.00
CA LYS A 38 -1.47 -18.24 4.41
C LYS A 38 -1.83 -16.78 4.65
N PHE A 39 -0.84 -15.92 4.58
CA PHE A 39 -1.09 -14.49 4.44
C PHE A 39 -0.12 -13.90 3.43
N GLU A 40 -0.50 -12.76 2.86
CA GLU A 40 0.38 -11.92 2.05
C GLU A 40 0.57 -10.61 2.79
N LEU A 41 1.83 -10.27 3.01
CA LEU A 41 2.27 -8.99 3.51
C LEU A 41 2.61 -8.12 2.33
N LYS A 42 1.99 -6.95 2.25
CA LYS A 42 2.25 -5.95 1.20
C LYS A 42 2.87 -4.73 1.84
N PHE A 43 4.04 -4.36 1.35
CA PHE A 43 4.72 -3.13 1.70
C PHE A 43 4.47 -2.14 0.57
N TYR A 44 3.74 -1.09 0.91
CA TYR A 44 3.69 0.12 0.12
C TYR A 44 4.72 1.04 0.76
N ASN A 45 5.63 1.57 -0.06
CA ASN A 45 6.89 2.24 0.28
C ASN A 45 6.97 2.95 1.66
N GLY A 46 8.17 2.94 2.26
CA GLY A 46 8.55 3.39 3.60
C GLY A 46 8.24 4.83 4.05
N TYR A 47 7.31 5.55 3.42
CA TYR A 47 6.79 6.83 3.93
C TYR A 47 5.64 6.70 4.92
N GLN A 48 4.90 5.57 4.93
CA GLN A 48 3.80 5.37 5.88
C GLN A 48 4.12 4.40 7.02
N ASN A 49 5.24 3.67 6.99
CA ASN A 49 5.44 2.49 7.86
C ASN A 49 4.25 1.50 7.81
N GLU A 50 3.43 1.59 6.75
CA GLU A 50 2.17 0.87 6.62
C GLU A 50 2.40 -0.35 5.74
N PHE A 51 2.43 -1.50 6.40
CA PHE A 51 2.32 -2.79 5.73
C PHE A 51 0.90 -3.33 5.92
N PHE A 52 0.40 -4.05 4.92
CA PHE A 52 -0.92 -4.65 4.96
C PHE A 52 -0.79 -6.16 4.95
N ILE A 53 -1.55 -6.83 5.82
CA ILE A 53 -1.64 -8.29 5.85
C ILE A 53 -2.99 -8.71 5.29
N THR A 54 -2.99 -9.42 4.17
CA THR A 54 -4.18 -10.06 3.63
C THR A 54 -4.15 -11.54 3.99
N PHE A 55 -5.18 -12.03 4.67
CA PHE A 55 -5.26 -13.44 5.05
C PHE A 55 -5.92 -14.30 3.97
N PHE A 56 -5.38 -15.50 3.79
CA PHE A 56 -5.94 -16.57 2.97
C PHE A 56 -6.05 -17.83 3.83
N PRO A 57 -7.09 -17.95 4.68
CA PRO A 57 -7.30 -19.13 5.51
C PRO A 57 -7.43 -20.39 4.65
N GLU A 58 -6.72 -21.46 4.98
CA GLU A 58 -6.80 -22.73 4.24
C GLU A 58 -8.08 -23.50 4.59
N SER A 59 -8.63 -23.26 5.79
CA SER A 59 -9.88 -23.83 6.25
C SER A 59 -10.51 -22.98 7.35
N TYR A 60 -11.85 -22.96 7.38
CA TYR A 60 -12.64 -22.37 8.47
C TYR A 60 -13.20 -23.44 9.43
N LYS A 61 -12.67 -24.67 9.41
CA LYS A 61 -13.23 -25.80 10.20
C LYS A 61 -13.35 -25.50 11.70
N ASN A 62 -12.42 -24.73 12.27
CA ASN A 62 -12.37 -24.44 13.71
C ASN A 62 -12.67 -22.96 14.06
N ILE A 63 -13.14 -22.17 13.09
CA ILE A 63 -13.64 -20.79 13.29
C ILE A 63 -14.57 -20.43 12.13
N ARG A 64 -15.79 -19.96 12.42
CA ARG A 64 -16.71 -19.52 11.36
C ARG A 64 -16.08 -18.36 10.57
N GLN A 65 -16.24 -18.35 9.24
CA GLN A 65 -15.70 -17.30 8.38
C GLN A 65 -16.14 -15.89 8.80
N GLN A 66 -17.42 -15.70 9.13
CA GLN A 66 -17.92 -14.41 9.63
C GLN A 66 -17.21 -13.97 10.92
N THR A 67 -16.94 -14.91 11.82
CA THR A 67 -16.17 -14.64 13.04
C THR A 67 -14.73 -14.28 12.69
N PHE A 68 -14.10 -15.00 11.76
CA PHE A 68 -12.74 -14.66 11.33
C PHE A 68 -12.67 -13.22 10.77
N ASN A 69 -13.56 -12.88 9.84
CA ASN A 69 -13.61 -11.56 9.21
C ASN A 69 -13.89 -10.44 10.22
N LYS A 70 -14.75 -10.69 11.22
CA LYS A 70 -15.02 -9.72 12.30
C LYS A 70 -13.77 -9.39 13.13
N HIS A 71 -12.85 -10.35 13.27
CA HIS A 71 -11.61 -10.21 14.06
C HIS A 71 -10.37 -9.98 13.19
N GLU A 72 -10.52 -9.78 11.88
CA GLU A 72 -9.41 -9.76 10.93
C GLU A 72 -8.35 -8.71 11.29
N LYS A 73 -8.77 -7.48 11.64
CA LYS A 73 -7.85 -6.41 12.07
C LYS A 73 -7.04 -6.77 13.32
N GLU A 74 -7.64 -7.50 14.26
CA GLU A 74 -6.95 -7.98 15.46
C GLU A 74 -5.91 -9.05 15.10
N PHE A 75 -6.27 -9.99 14.21
CA PHE A 75 -5.34 -11.00 13.70
C PHE A 75 -4.19 -10.39 12.90
N GLN A 76 -4.44 -9.35 12.11
CA GLN A 76 -3.40 -8.63 11.38
C GLN A 76 -2.37 -8.05 12.36
N LYS A 77 -2.82 -7.37 13.42
CA LYS A 77 -1.93 -6.83 14.47
C LYS A 77 -1.11 -7.91 15.17
N GLN A 78 -1.74 -9.02 15.55
CA GLN A 78 -1.07 -10.12 16.23
C GLN A 78 -0.05 -10.83 15.33
N ALA A 79 -0.40 -11.06 14.06
CA ALA A 79 0.51 -11.63 13.08
C ALA A 79 1.72 -10.71 12.84
N ALA A 80 1.47 -9.41 12.69
CA ALA A 80 2.50 -8.39 12.51
C ALA A 80 3.52 -8.37 13.66
N GLU A 81 3.05 -8.42 14.91
CA GLU A 81 3.95 -8.45 16.08
C GLU A 81 4.84 -9.70 16.07
N LEU A 82 4.28 -10.86 15.71
CA LEU A 82 5.03 -12.12 15.64
C LEU A 82 6.08 -12.15 14.52
N VAL A 83 5.86 -11.41 13.43
CA VAL A 83 6.80 -11.36 12.29
C VAL A 83 7.60 -10.07 12.22
N LYS A 84 7.54 -9.22 13.26
CA LYS A 84 8.12 -7.88 13.28
C LYS A 84 9.61 -7.82 12.92
N VAL A 85 10.41 -8.78 13.41
CA VAL A 85 11.85 -8.86 13.09
C VAL A 85 12.06 -9.11 11.60
N GLN A 86 11.35 -10.09 11.03
CA GLN A 86 11.43 -10.40 9.60
C GLN A 86 10.86 -9.27 8.72
N ILE A 87 9.85 -8.53 9.21
CA ILE A 87 9.35 -7.30 8.56
C ILE A 87 10.47 -6.27 8.45
N HIS A 88 11.23 -6.07 9.52
CA HIS A 88 12.33 -5.11 9.53
C HIS A 88 13.44 -5.50 8.54
N GLU A 89 13.83 -6.77 8.51
CA GLU A 89 14.78 -7.30 7.52
C GLU A 89 14.30 -7.04 6.08
N CYS A 90 13.03 -7.35 5.79
CA CYS A 90 12.43 -7.04 4.49
C CYS A 90 12.46 -5.54 4.16
N LEU A 91 12.20 -4.65 5.12
CA LEU A 91 12.23 -3.20 4.88
C LEU A 91 13.63 -2.69 4.52
N GLU A 92 14.69 -3.22 5.14
CA GLU A 92 16.05 -2.85 4.79
C GLU A 92 16.42 -3.36 3.38
N GLU A 93 15.99 -4.58 3.01
CA GLU A 93 16.14 -5.07 1.64
C GLU A 93 15.42 -4.20 0.61
N ILE A 94 14.20 -3.75 0.93
CA ILE A 94 13.43 -2.83 0.07
C ILE A 94 14.20 -1.53 -0.12
N ARG A 95 14.68 -0.91 0.96
CA ARG A 95 15.43 0.35 0.89
C ARG A 95 16.70 0.22 0.07
N ALA A 96 17.44 -0.87 0.24
CA ALA A 96 18.63 -1.14 -0.55
C ALA A 96 18.31 -1.34 -2.04
N ALA A 97 17.23 -2.08 -2.35
CA ALA A 97 16.79 -2.28 -3.72
C ALA A 97 16.30 -0.97 -4.36
N GLU A 98 15.59 -0.13 -3.62
CA GLU A 98 15.05 1.14 -4.11
C GLU A 98 16.12 2.23 -4.26
N ALA A 99 17.21 2.20 -3.47
CA ALA A 99 18.29 3.18 -3.56
C ALA A 99 19.01 3.18 -4.93
N GLU A 100 19.03 2.04 -5.62
CA GLU A 100 19.68 1.87 -6.93
C GLU A 100 18.73 2.15 -8.11
N LEU A 101 17.45 2.43 -7.84
CA LEU A 101 16.44 2.64 -8.86
C LEU A 101 16.35 4.13 -9.21
N SER A 102 16.53 4.45 -10.49
CA SER A 102 16.23 5.79 -10.97
C SER A 102 14.72 5.98 -11.05
N ASN A 103 14.23 7.07 -10.47
CA ASN A 103 12.83 7.45 -10.65
C ASN A 103 12.61 7.78 -12.15
N PRO A 104 11.66 7.12 -12.83
CA PRO A 104 11.24 7.51 -14.16
C PRO A 104 10.59 8.90 -14.14
N SER A 105 10.82 9.68 -15.20
CA SER A 105 10.28 11.02 -15.31
C SER A 105 8.75 11.01 -15.35
N ILE A 106 8.15 11.93 -14.61
CA ILE A 106 6.71 12.13 -14.61
C ILE A 106 6.38 13.28 -15.53
N LYS A 107 5.35 13.10 -16.34
CA LYS A 107 4.80 14.18 -17.15
C LYS A 107 3.32 14.35 -16.85
N ILE A 108 2.93 15.52 -16.35
CA ILE A 108 1.53 15.91 -16.26
C ILE A 108 1.02 16.16 -17.69
N ILE A 109 -0.08 15.49 -18.04
CA ILE A 109 -0.79 15.69 -19.32
C ILE A 109 -1.88 16.73 -19.13
N THR A 110 -2.65 16.60 -18.05
CA THR A 110 -3.69 17.56 -17.68
C THR A 110 -3.94 17.49 -16.18
N ALA A 111 -4.22 18.64 -15.61
CA ALA A 111 -4.57 18.84 -14.22
C ALA A 111 -5.86 19.67 -14.17
N TYR A 112 -6.75 19.37 -13.23
CA TYR A 112 -7.96 20.17 -13.03
C TYR A 112 -8.37 20.14 -11.57
N ALA A 113 -8.95 21.23 -11.08
CA ALA A 113 -9.53 21.32 -9.75
C ALA A 113 -11.04 21.49 -9.85
N GLN A 114 -11.80 20.70 -9.09
CA GLN A 114 -13.25 20.79 -9.00
C GLN A 114 -13.73 20.50 -7.59
N SER A 115 -14.27 21.54 -6.92
CA SER A 115 -15.01 21.46 -5.65
C SER A 115 -14.50 20.40 -4.66
N GLY A 116 -13.32 20.65 -4.08
CA GLY A 116 -12.70 19.76 -3.10
C GLY A 116 -11.96 18.55 -3.69
N ASN A 117 -11.80 18.49 -5.02
CA ASN A 117 -11.00 17.46 -5.69
C ASN A 117 -10.01 18.09 -6.67
N ILE A 118 -8.86 17.45 -6.83
CA ILE A 118 -7.90 17.73 -7.90
C ILE A 118 -7.71 16.44 -8.70
N GLY A 119 -7.97 16.48 -10.00
CA GLY A 119 -7.68 15.37 -10.91
C GLY A 119 -6.40 15.63 -11.69
N VAL A 120 -5.54 14.63 -11.79
CA VAL A 120 -4.30 14.69 -12.57
C VAL A 120 -4.22 13.49 -13.50
N LYS A 121 -4.13 13.73 -14.80
CA LYS A 121 -3.70 12.72 -15.79
C LYS A 121 -2.21 12.90 -16.05
N PHE A 122 -1.48 11.80 -16.01
CA PHE A 122 -0.03 11.83 -16.10
C PHE A 122 0.53 10.57 -16.78
N LYS A 123 1.79 10.65 -17.22
CA LYS A 123 2.60 9.52 -17.68
C LYS A 123 3.83 9.36 -16.80
N ILE A 124 4.32 8.13 -16.70
CA ILE A 124 5.56 7.78 -16.02
C ILE A 124 6.48 7.15 -17.07
N GLY A 125 7.51 7.87 -17.52
CA GLY A 125 8.28 7.49 -18.70
C GLY A 125 7.38 7.32 -19.94
N GLU A 126 7.58 6.24 -20.69
CA GLU A 126 6.81 5.91 -21.89
C GLU A 126 5.53 5.08 -21.62
N ASN A 127 5.12 4.97 -20.36
CA ASN A 127 3.96 4.16 -20.00
C ASN A 127 2.62 4.74 -20.50
N PRO A 128 1.57 3.90 -20.56
CA PRO A 128 0.20 4.37 -20.76
C PRO A 128 -0.22 5.42 -19.74
N GLU A 129 -1.14 6.28 -20.16
CA GLU A 129 -1.68 7.35 -19.32
C GLU A 129 -2.34 6.80 -18.06
N ARG A 130 -2.04 7.44 -16.94
CA ARG A 130 -2.61 7.14 -15.63
C ARG A 130 -3.44 8.32 -15.15
N PHE A 131 -4.39 8.03 -14.27
CA PHE A 131 -5.25 9.03 -13.66
C PHE A 131 -5.20 8.91 -12.14
N LEU A 132 -4.98 10.04 -11.47
CA LEU A 132 -5.04 10.18 -10.02
C LEU A 132 -6.06 11.27 -9.68
N ALA A 133 -6.89 11.01 -8.68
CA ALA A 133 -7.69 12.03 -8.02
C ALA A 133 -7.13 12.26 -6.62
N LEU A 134 -7.06 13.52 -6.21
CA LEU A 134 -6.65 13.99 -4.90
C LEU A 134 -7.90 14.62 -4.28
N VAL A 135 -8.24 14.26 -3.06
CA VAL A 135 -9.51 14.65 -2.44
C VAL A 135 -9.24 15.38 -1.14
N LYS A 136 -9.84 16.57 -1.00
CA LYS A 136 -9.83 17.32 0.25
C LYS A 136 -10.80 16.65 1.24
N LYS A 137 -10.29 16.14 2.36
CA LYS A 137 -11.13 15.61 3.44
C LYS A 137 -11.48 16.72 4.44
N GLY A 138 -12.64 17.36 4.23
CA GLY A 138 -13.19 18.36 5.13
C GLY A 138 -12.37 19.67 5.16
N ASP A 139 -12.26 20.29 6.34
CA ASP A 139 -11.50 21.52 6.57
C ASP A 139 -9.99 21.29 6.84
N ALA A 140 -9.51 20.05 6.75
CA ALA A 140 -8.13 19.68 6.98
C ALA A 140 -7.32 19.53 5.67
N ASP A 141 -5.99 19.48 5.80
CA ASP A 141 -4.98 19.35 4.74
C ASP A 141 -5.40 18.38 3.61
N TRP A 142 -5.03 18.72 2.37
CA TRP A 142 -5.23 17.87 1.20
C TRP A 142 -4.66 16.47 1.46
N LYS A 143 -5.47 15.43 1.22
CA LYS A 143 -5.05 14.03 1.38
C LYS A 143 -5.14 13.31 0.04
N PHE A 144 -4.15 12.46 -0.22
CA PHE A 144 -4.16 11.54 -1.34
C PHE A 144 -5.23 10.47 -1.08
N ASP A 145 -6.33 10.47 -1.84
CA ASP A 145 -7.19 9.30 -1.97
C ASP A 145 -6.91 8.65 -3.34
N MET A 146 -6.04 7.64 -3.35
CA MET A 146 -5.71 6.89 -4.56
C MET A 146 -6.86 5.95 -4.97
N PHE A 147 -7.81 6.45 -5.75
CA PHE A 147 -8.97 5.64 -6.16
C PHE A 147 -8.69 4.61 -7.27
N PHE A 148 -7.59 4.72 -8.02
CA PHE A 148 -7.44 3.96 -9.28
C PHE A 148 -6.01 3.51 -9.64
N LEU A 149 -5.21 3.00 -8.69
CA LEU A 149 -4.08 2.15 -9.06
C LEU A 149 -4.57 0.74 -9.40
N LYS A 150 -5.28 0.60 -10.53
CA LYS A 150 -5.51 -0.71 -11.16
C LYS A 150 -4.54 -0.86 -12.31
N GLY A 151 -3.61 -1.81 -12.18
CA GLY A 151 -2.73 -2.26 -13.27
C GLY A 151 -1.52 -1.35 -13.48
N THR A 152 -0.50 -1.51 -12.65
CA THR A 152 0.81 -0.90 -12.88
C THR A 152 1.84 -2.01 -13.02
N THR A 153 2.17 -2.35 -14.27
CA THR A 153 3.30 -3.23 -14.62
C THR A 153 4.64 -2.66 -14.15
N ASP A 154 4.74 -1.34 -14.00
CA ASP A 154 5.92 -0.66 -13.46
C ASP A 154 5.59 -0.13 -12.08
N GLY A 155 5.72 -1.03 -11.10
CA GLY A 155 5.30 -0.73 -9.74
C GLY A 155 6.26 0.16 -8.96
N VAL A 156 7.51 0.36 -9.39
CA VAL A 156 8.64 0.70 -8.47
C VAL A 156 8.51 2.06 -7.78
N VAL A 157 7.61 2.92 -8.23
CA VAL A 157 7.74 4.37 -8.07
C VAL A 157 6.48 4.95 -7.41
N THR A 158 5.54 4.12 -6.94
CA THR A 158 4.22 4.59 -6.46
C THR A 158 4.25 5.60 -5.32
N SER A 159 5.36 5.79 -4.61
CA SER A 159 5.53 6.84 -3.59
C SER A 159 6.39 8.02 -4.03
N THR A 160 7.51 7.79 -4.73
CA THR A 160 8.40 8.86 -5.20
C THR A 160 7.71 9.68 -6.29
N TRP A 161 6.99 9.04 -7.20
CA TRP A 161 6.21 9.79 -8.17
C TRP A 161 4.95 10.40 -7.61
N LEU A 162 4.36 9.92 -6.50
CA LEU A 162 3.17 10.58 -5.96
C LEU A 162 3.51 11.94 -5.37
N GLN A 163 4.62 12.03 -4.63
CA GLN A 163 5.11 13.29 -4.11
C GLN A 163 5.60 14.20 -5.24
N GLU A 164 6.42 13.68 -6.17
CA GLU A 164 6.89 14.45 -7.32
C GLU A 164 5.71 14.92 -8.21
N LEU A 165 4.71 14.06 -8.43
CA LEU A 165 3.47 14.43 -9.13
C LEU A 165 2.69 15.50 -8.38
N TRP A 166 2.64 15.44 -7.06
CA TRP A 166 1.97 16.47 -6.25
C TRP A 166 2.70 17.80 -6.32
N GLU A 167 4.02 17.81 -6.15
CA GLU A 167 4.85 19.01 -6.29
C GLU A 167 4.71 19.60 -7.70
N LEU A 168 4.78 18.76 -8.74
CA LEU A 168 4.53 19.17 -10.13
C LEU A 168 3.10 19.70 -10.34
N ALA A 169 2.11 19.07 -9.70
CA ALA A 169 0.71 19.45 -9.83
C ALA A 169 0.42 20.79 -9.13
N GLN A 170 1.04 21.07 -7.99
CA GLN A 170 0.93 22.36 -7.29
C GLN A 170 1.48 23.54 -8.11
N GLU A 171 2.45 23.29 -8.98
CA GLU A 171 2.97 24.30 -9.91
C GLU A 171 2.13 24.45 -11.18
N HIS A 172 1.19 23.52 -11.45
CA HIS A 172 0.30 23.62 -12.61
C HIS A 172 -0.77 24.70 -12.38
N GLU A 173 -0.95 25.59 -13.35
CA GLU A 173 -1.78 26.80 -13.21
C GLU A 173 -3.22 26.51 -12.73
N ASP A 174 -3.87 25.50 -13.33
CA ASP A 174 -5.24 25.06 -13.00
C ASP A 174 -5.43 24.57 -11.55
N ILE A 175 -4.34 24.15 -10.90
CA ILE A 175 -4.34 23.67 -9.51
C ILE A 175 -3.84 24.78 -8.58
N LYS A 176 -2.77 25.47 -8.99
CA LYS A 176 -2.13 26.54 -8.23
C LYS A 176 -3.12 27.65 -7.86
N LEU A 177 -3.93 28.08 -8.81
CA LEU A 177 -4.91 29.15 -8.60
C LEU A 177 -5.90 28.83 -7.46
N PRO A 178 -6.63 27.70 -7.47
CA PRO A 178 -7.50 27.29 -6.35
C PRO A 178 -6.81 27.08 -5.00
N LEU A 179 -5.49 26.86 -4.96
CA LEU A 179 -4.73 26.66 -3.72
C LEU A 179 -4.25 27.97 -3.08
N LEU A 180 -4.25 29.07 -3.84
CA LEU A 180 -3.80 30.39 -3.37
C LEU A 180 -4.92 31.22 -2.70
N PHE A 181 -6.17 30.75 -2.77
CA PHE A 181 -7.37 31.38 -2.20
C PHE A 181 -8.04 30.48 -1.17
#